data_AF-A0A0F9CVZ4-F1
#
_entry.id   AF-A0A0F9CVZ4-F1
#
_cell.length_a   1.000
_cell.length_b   1.000
_cell.length_c   1.000
_cell.angle_alpha   90.00
_cell.angle_beta   90.00
_cell.angle_gamma   90.00
#
_symmetry.space_group_name_H-M   'P 1'
#
loop_
_entity.id
_entity.type
_entity.pdbx_description
1 polymer ?
#
loop_
_entity_poly.entity_id
_entity_poly.type
_entity_poly.pdbx_seq_one_letter_code
_entity_poly.pdbx_strand_id
1 'polypeptide(L)'
;FINDSHLDFDDDTLTNLLEFQIGSLANNSDSDNDKMPDQWEYNNNLNLIFDDASLDPDVDGLSNFDEYQSNTNPYLNDTDGDTWDDGDEIQYNTDPLDPNDFPQFNPDDPPNDSDDPPNDFNKSIPGYNLFFLFGILSVVIIVISKKLKKP
;
A
#
# COMPACT_ATOMS: atom_id res chain seq x y z
N PHE A 1 8.42 -42.32 21.31
CA PHE A 1 8.69 -40.99 20.75
C PHE A 1 7.44 -40.16 20.94
N ILE A 2 7.57 -38.97 21.52
CA ILE A 2 6.48 -37.99 21.59
C ILE A 2 6.42 -37.35 20.20
N ASN A 3 5.22 -37.19 19.64
CA ASN A 3 5.06 -36.44 18.40
C ASN A 3 5.04 -34.95 18.75
N ASP A 4 6.07 -34.24 18.34
CA ASP A 4 6.25 -32.79 18.51
C ASP A 4 5.89 -31.99 17.25
N SER A 5 5.38 -32.64 16.20
CA SER A 5 5.07 -32.00 14.92
C SER A 5 4.02 -30.88 15.01
N HIS A 6 3.17 -30.93 16.03
CA HIS A 6 2.12 -29.94 16.30
C HIS A 6 2.47 -28.98 17.43
N LEU A 7 3.66 -29.10 18.00
CA LEU A 7 4.16 -28.09 18.92
C LEU A 7 4.64 -26.89 18.10
N ASP A 8 4.74 -25.78 18.80
CA ASP A 8 5.28 -24.49 18.39
C ASP A 8 6.34 -24.20 19.46
N PHE A 9 7.62 -24.21 19.08
CA PHE A 9 8.72 -24.30 20.03
C PHE A 9 9.38 -22.93 20.32
N ASP A 10 9.18 -21.94 19.46
CA ASP A 10 9.53 -20.53 19.69
C ASP A 10 8.32 -19.62 19.98
N ASP A 11 7.11 -20.18 20.04
CA ASP A 11 5.86 -19.49 20.36
C ASP A 11 5.49 -18.40 19.33
N ASP A 12 5.85 -18.58 18.06
CA ASP A 12 5.57 -17.64 16.96
C ASP A 12 4.27 -17.94 16.19
N THR A 13 3.59 -19.01 16.57
CA THR A 13 2.34 -19.56 16.00
C THR A 13 2.45 -20.43 14.75
N LEU A 14 3.65 -20.65 14.23
CA LEU A 14 3.95 -21.70 13.27
C LEU A 14 4.22 -23.02 14.01
N THR A 15 3.78 -24.14 13.43
CA THR A 15 4.08 -25.46 14.01
C THR A 15 5.44 -25.96 13.54
N ASN A 16 6.15 -26.70 14.40
CA ASN A 16 7.42 -27.36 14.06
C ASN A 16 7.41 -28.11 12.71
N LEU A 17 6.29 -28.75 12.36
CA LEU A 17 6.14 -29.45 11.08
C LEU A 17 6.08 -28.50 9.89
N LEU A 18 5.37 -27.39 10.03
CA LEU A 18 5.21 -26.39 8.97
C LEU A 18 6.55 -25.73 8.68
N GLU A 19 7.26 -25.33 9.72
CA GLU A 19 8.58 -24.72 9.61
C GLU A 19 9.59 -25.69 9.01
N PHE A 20 9.59 -26.96 9.46
CA PHE A 20 10.39 -28.01 8.83
C PHE A 20 10.07 -28.20 7.33
N GLN A 21 8.81 -28.06 6.93
CA GLN A 21 8.40 -28.17 5.53
C GLN A 21 8.85 -26.98 4.67
N ILE A 22 8.88 -25.77 5.26
CA ILE A 22 9.34 -24.53 4.60
C ILE A 22 10.88 -24.47 4.57
N GLY A 23 11.52 -25.04 5.59
CA GLY A 23 12.96 -24.95 5.82
C GLY A 23 13.35 -23.86 6.82
N SER A 24 12.38 -23.21 7.47
CA SER A 24 12.62 -22.27 8.58
C SER A 24 12.97 -23.02 9.87
N LEU A 25 13.32 -22.28 10.91
CA LEU A 25 13.88 -22.78 12.16
C LEU A 25 12.83 -22.77 13.27
N ALA A 26 12.30 -23.95 13.60
CA ALA A 26 11.30 -24.15 14.66
C ALA A 26 11.65 -23.72 16.09
N ASN A 27 12.79 -23.08 16.28
CA ASN A 27 13.25 -22.59 17.57
C ASN A 27 13.74 -21.14 17.48
N ASN A 28 13.34 -20.44 16.44
CA ASN A 28 13.72 -19.08 16.14
C ASN A 28 12.62 -18.39 15.32
N SER A 29 11.88 -17.50 15.95
CA SER A 29 10.75 -16.76 15.36
C SER A 29 11.11 -15.74 14.26
N ASP A 30 12.38 -15.71 13.82
CA ASP A 30 12.97 -14.82 12.80
C ASP A 30 14.19 -15.57 12.23
N SER A 31 13.89 -16.52 11.36
CA SER A 31 14.77 -17.59 10.90
C SER A 31 15.96 -17.10 10.10
N ASP A 32 15.79 -16.03 9.32
CA ASP A 32 16.86 -15.40 8.55
C ASP A 32 17.49 -14.17 9.22
N ASN A 33 16.93 -13.71 10.35
CA ASN A 33 17.41 -12.60 11.18
C ASN A 33 17.33 -11.24 10.48
N ASP A 34 16.33 -11.03 9.63
CA ASP A 34 16.10 -9.77 8.93
C ASP A 34 15.19 -8.79 9.70
N LYS A 35 14.71 -9.22 10.88
CA LYS A 35 13.83 -8.52 11.84
C LYS A 35 12.35 -8.56 11.49
N MET A 36 11.95 -9.32 10.48
CA MET A 36 10.55 -9.68 10.26
C MET A 36 10.30 -11.05 10.89
N PRO A 37 9.22 -11.24 11.68
CA PRO A 37 8.94 -12.55 12.25
C PRO A 37 8.47 -13.54 11.18
N ASP A 38 8.91 -14.80 11.28
CA ASP A 38 8.55 -15.90 10.35
C ASP A 38 7.03 -15.98 10.12
N GLN A 39 6.25 -15.82 11.18
CA GLN A 39 4.79 -15.82 11.10
C GLN A 39 4.22 -14.66 10.26
N TRP A 40 4.80 -13.47 10.36
CA TRP A 40 4.36 -12.32 9.56
C TRP A 40 4.74 -12.53 8.09
N GLU A 41 5.96 -12.99 7.83
CA GLU A 41 6.40 -13.33 6.47
C GLU A 41 5.55 -14.42 5.84
N TYR A 42 5.22 -15.48 6.60
CA TYR A 42 4.34 -16.56 6.16
C TYR A 42 2.97 -16.05 5.75
N ASN A 43 2.38 -15.15 6.56
CA ASN A 43 1.07 -14.57 6.29
C ASN A 43 1.08 -13.62 5.08
N ASN A 44 2.20 -12.97 4.82
CA ASN A 44 2.39 -12.03 3.71
C ASN A 44 3.10 -12.64 2.50
N ASN A 45 3.26 -13.97 2.46
CA ASN A 45 3.87 -14.69 1.34
C ASN A 45 5.34 -14.29 1.01
N LEU A 46 6.09 -13.84 2.02
CA LEU A 46 7.53 -13.54 1.94
C LEU A 46 8.40 -14.77 2.26
N ASN A 47 9.72 -14.57 2.30
CA ASN A 47 10.69 -15.65 2.39
C ASN A 47 11.34 -15.79 3.78
N LEU A 48 10.80 -16.69 4.60
CA LEU A 48 11.25 -17.00 5.96
C LEU A 48 12.74 -17.42 6.12
N ILE A 49 13.49 -17.62 5.04
CA ILE A 49 14.87 -18.14 5.10
C ILE A 49 15.87 -17.29 4.31
N PHE A 50 15.47 -16.13 3.82
CA PHE A 50 16.33 -15.23 3.08
C PHE A 50 15.94 -13.79 3.35
N ASP A 51 16.87 -13.05 3.96
CA ASP A 51 16.78 -11.62 4.23
C ASP A 51 16.31 -10.85 2.99
N ASP A 52 15.01 -10.55 2.99
CA ASP A 52 14.30 -9.80 1.96
C ASP A 52 13.65 -8.53 2.50
N ALA A 53 13.87 -8.20 3.78
CA ALA A 53 13.47 -6.98 4.48
C ALA A 53 13.67 -5.67 3.70
N SER A 54 14.68 -5.59 2.82
CA SER A 54 14.99 -4.38 2.03
C SER A 54 14.39 -4.36 0.62
N LEU A 55 13.66 -5.40 0.22
CA LEU A 55 12.95 -5.44 -1.06
C LEU A 55 11.66 -4.64 -0.97
N ASP A 56 11.18 -4.22 -2.15
CA ASP A 56 9.96 -3.45 -2.38
C ASP A 56 9.26 -4.12 -3.59
N PRO A 57 8.41 -5.13 -3.35
CA PRO A 57 7.86 -5.96 -4.42
C PRO A 57 6.77 -5.28 -5.27
N ASP A 58 6.02 -4.34 -4.73
CA ASP A 58 4.93 -3.62 -5.40
C ASP A 58 5.32 -2.21 -5.88
N VAL A 59 6.50 -1.71 -5.47
CA VAL A 59 7.14 -0.50 -5.99
C VAL A 59 6.39 0.77 -5.56
N ASP A 60 5.90 0.78 -4.33
CA ASP A 60 5.21 1.91 -3.72
C ASP A 60 6.16 2.83 -2.90
N GLY A 61 7.40 2.37 -2.68
CA GLY A 61 8.44 3.09 -1.95
C GLY A 61 8.64 2.63 -0.50
N LEU A 62 7.91 1.63 -0.03
CA LEU A 62 8.10 0.97 1.26
C LEU A 62 8.84 -0.35 1.09
N SER A 63 9.80 -0.62 1.97
CA SER A 63 10.43 -1.94 2.02
C SER A 63 9.53 -2.93 2.75
N ASN A 64 9.72 -4.25 2.55
CA ASN A 64 9.03 -5.30 3.32
C ASN A 64 9.08 -5.04 4.84
N PHE A 65 10.21 -4.51 5.33
CA PHE A 65 10.34 -4.16 6.74
C PHE A 65 9.51 -2.92 7.13
N ASP A 66 9.45 -1.90 6.28
CA ASP A 66 8.60 -0.72 6.53
C ASP A 66 7.11 -1.11 6.46
N GLU A 67 6.75 -2.00 5.55
CA GLU A 67 5.44 -2.65 5.43
C GLU A 67 5.06 -3.42 6.70
N TYR A 68 6.00 -4.22 7.25
CA TYR A 68 5.81 -4.88 8.53
C TYR A 68 5.55 -3.89 9.68
N GLN A 69 6.26 -2.77 9.70
CA GLN A 69 6.09 -1.73 10.73
C GLN A 69 4.77 -0.99 10.59
N SER A 70 4.27 -0.83 9.37
CA SER A 70 3.04 -0.09 9.04
C SER A 70 1.82 -1.00 8.97
N ASN A 71 2.03 -2.32 9.00
CA ASN A 71 1.02 -3.37 8.90
C ASN A 71 0.22 -3.29 7.59
N THR A 72 0.91 -2.87 6.53
CA THR A 72 0.48 -2.83 5.12
C THR A 72 0.86 -4.14 4.41
N ASN A 73 0.50 -4.29 3.13
CA ASN A 73 0.72 -5.50 2.35
C ASN A 73 1.90 -5.32 1.36
N PRO A 74 3.00 -6.09 1.50
CA PRO A 74 4.20 -5.99 0.63
C PRO A 74 4.01 -6.24 -0.87
N TYR A 75 2.79 -6.60 -1.29
CA TYR A 75 2.44 -6.89 -2.67
C TYR A 75 1.24 -6.04 -3.17
N LEU A 76 0.77 -5.08 -2.38
CA LEU A 76 -0.26 -4.13 -2.76
C LEU A 76 0.24 -2.73 -2.43
N ASN A 77 0.51 -1.96 -3.48
CA ASN A 77 0.89 -0.57 -3.33
C ASN A 77 -0.17 0.29 -2.62
N ASP A 78 -1.43 -0.15 -2.53
CA ASP A 78 -2.59 0.52 -1.94
C ASP A 78 -3.33 -0.51 -1.08
N THR A 79 -3.04 -0.56 0.22
CA THR A 79 -3.53 -1.62 1.11
C THR A 79 -5.01 -1.46 1.43
N ASP A 80 -5.49 -0.24 1.63
CA ASP A 80 -6.88 0.03 2.03
C ASP A 80 -7.86 0.25 0.85
N GLY A 81 -7.32 0.42 -0.35
CA GLY A 81 -8.02 0.47 -1.62
C GLY A 81 -8.64 1.83 -1.94
N ASP A 82 -8.09 2.92 -1.40
CA ASP A 82 -8.60 4.28 -1.56
C ASP A 82 -7.97 5.06 -2.72
N THR A 83 -7.04 4.42 -3.44
CA THR A 83 -6.23 4.91 -4.57
C THR A 83 -4.96 5.68 -4.23
N TRP A 84 -4.58 5.83 -2.97
CA TRP A 84 -3.26 6.31 -2.57
C TRP A 84 -2.29 5.14 -2.37
N ASP A 85 -1.00 5.41 -2.57
CA ASP A 85 0.00 4.35 -2.36
C ASP A 85 0.38 4.40 -0.88
N ASP A 86 0.57 3.27 -0.20
CA ASP A 86 0.85 3.22 1.24
C ASP A 86 2.08 4.09 1.58
N GLY A 87 3.12 4.03 0.74
CA GLY A 87 4.31 4.89 0.82
C GLY A 87 4.02 6.40 0.73
N ASP A 88 3.09 6.81 -0.13
CA ASP A 88 2.66 8.21 -0.22
C ASP A 88 1.91 8.60 1.07
N GLU A 89 1.00 7.77 1.54
CA GLU A 89 0.20 8.06 2.73
C GLU A 89 1.06 8.26 3.98
N ILE A 90 2.04 7.38 4.19
CA ILE A 90 3.01 7.53 5.27
C ILE A 90 3.81 8.83 5.11
N GLN A 91 4.24 9.18 3.89
CA GLN A 91 4.96 10.42 3.61
C GLN A 91 4.13 11.66 3.99
N TYR A 92 2.82 11.65 3.74
CA TYR A 92 1.91 12.76 4.06
C TYR A 92 1.26 12.66 5.44
N ASN A 93 1.67 11.69 6.27
CA ASN A 93 1.16 11.43 7.63
C ASN A 93 -0.34 11.10 7.67
N THR A 94 -0.82 10.32 6.72
CA THR A 94 -2.15 9.70 6.73
C THR A 94 -2.05 8.21 7.07
N ASP A 95 -3.17 7.52 7.28
CA ASP A 95 -3.23 6.13 7.73
C ASP A 95 -3.48 5.19 6.53
N PRO A 96 -2.50 4.40 6.07
CA PRO A 96 -2.63 3.52 4.90
C PRO A 96 -3.56 2.31 5.12
N LEU A 97 -4.24 2.27 6.28
CA LEU A 97 -5.21 1.26 6.66
C LEU A 97 -6.62 1.83 6.84
N ASP A 98 -6.82 3.14 6.65
CA ASP A 98 -8.14 3.79 6.68
C ASP A 98 -8.45 4.48 5.35
N PRO A 99 -9.37 3.92 4.53
CA PRO A 99 -9.65 4.43 3.17
C PRO A 99 -10.40 5.78 3.16
N ASN A 100 -10.48 6.46 4.31
CA ASN A 100 -11.02 7.80 4.49
C ASN A 100 -9.98 8.79 5.04
N ASP A 101 -8.76 8.34 5.35
CA ASP A 101 -7.66 9.17 5.82
C ASP A 101 -6.56 9.19 4.77
N PHE A 102 -6.67 10.13 3.83
CA PHE A 102 -5.78 10.23 2.69
C PHE A 102 -5.34 11.66 2.42
N PRO A 103 -4.23 11.86 1.67
CA PRO A 103 -3.69 13.19 1.38
C PRO A 103 -4.75 14.09 0.72
N GLN A 104 -5.07 15.20 1.40
CA GLN A 104 -6.03 16.18 0.89
C GLN A 104 -5.29 17.26 0.09
N PHE A 105 -5.59 17.36 -1.21
CA PHE A 105 -5.16 18.52 -2.00
C PHE A 105 -5.84 19.79 -1.50
N ASN A 106 -5.06 20.72 -0.94
CA ASN A 106 -5.53 22.07 -0.64
C ASN A 106 -5.31 22.98 -1.85
N PRO A 107 -6.37 23.42 -2.55
CA PRO A 107 -6.21 24.25 -3.76
C PRO A 107 -5.68 25.67 -3.48
N ASP A 108 -5.62 26.07 -2.20
CA ASP A 108 -5.03 27.35 -1.79
C ASP A 108 -3.53 27.22 -1.46
N ASP A 109 -2.98 26.01 -1.42
CA ASP A 109 -1.54 25.83 -1.25
C ASP A 109 -0.77 26.19 -2.54
N PRO A 110 0.41 26.81 -2.39
CA PRO A 110 1.22 27.15 -3.53
C PRO A 110 1.62 25.86 -4.26
N PRO A 111 1.53 25.80 -5.60
CA PRO A 111 1.91 24.59 -6.32
C PRO A 111 3.35 24.23 -5.99
N ASN A 112 3.59 22.97 -5.61
CA ASN A 112 4.87 22.42 -5.19
C ASN A 112 5.28 22.86 -3.76
N ASP A 113 4.36 22.74 -2.80
CA ASP A 113 4.70 22.59 -1.38
C ASP A 113 5.16 21.12 -1.11
N SER A 114 5.93 20.87 -0.05
CA SER A 114 6.27 19.50 0.37
C SER A 114 5.05 18.67 0.74
N ASP A 115 3.93 19.34 0.98
CA ASP A 115 2.65 18.76 1.39
C ASP A 115 1.72 18.51 0.18
N ASP A 116 2.10 18.95 -1.03
CA ASP A 116 1.38 18.58 -2.25
C ASP A 116 1.68 17.11 -2.58
N PRO A 117 0.67 16.24 -2.70
CA PRO A 117 0.89 14.88 -3.16
C PRO A 117 1.52 14.84 -4.56
N PRO A 118 2.19 13.73 -4.93
CA PRO A 118 2.82 13.59 -6.23
C PRO A 118 1.81 13.98 -7.31
N ASN A 119 2.28 14.76 -8.28
CA ASN A 119 1.45 15.30 -9.34
C ASN A 119 1.04 14.18 -10.32
N ASP A 120 0.22 13.25 -9.85
CA ASP A 120 -0.28 12.11 -10.59
C ASP A 120 -1.64 12.48 -11.20
N PHE A 121 -1.57 13.26 -12.30
CA PHE A 121 -2.70 13.50 -13.18
C PHE A 121 -3.30 12.21 -13.79
N ASN A 122 -2.74 11.02 -13.51
CA ASN A 122 -3.22 9.72 -13.97
C ASN A 122 -3.74 8.80 -12.85
N LYS A 123 -3.52 9.06 -11.56
CA LYS A 123 -4.19 8.32 -10.47
C LYS A 123 -5.64 8.72 -10.46
N SER A 124 -6.52 7.74 -10.66
CA SER A 124 -7.95 7.96 -10.79
C SER A 124 -8.53 8.30 -9.41
N ILE A 125 -8.47 9.58 -9.00
CA ILE A 125 -9.13 10.05 -7.78
C ILE A 125 -10.63 9.69 -7.87
N PRO A 126 -11.16 8.80 -7.01
CA PRO A 126 -12.56 8.46 -7.00
C PRO A 126 -13.38 9.67 -6.58
N GLY A 127 -13.98 10.35 -7.55
CA GLY A 127 -14.83 11.53 -7.33
C GLY A 127 -14.48 12.75 -8.17
N TYR A 128 -13.28 12.79 -8.78
CA TYR A 128 -12.83 13.92 -9.59
C TYR A 128 -12.28 13.47 -10.93
N ASN A 129 -13.18 13.23 -11.90
CA ASN A 129 -12.77 13.21 -13.30
C ASN A 129 -12.42 14.64 -13.74
N LEU A 130 -11.13 15.00 -13.76
CA LEU A 130 -10.66 16.28 -14.31
C LEU A 130 -11.04 16.45 -15.81
N PHE A 131 -11.26 15.33 -16.51
CA PHE A 131 -11.81 15.33 -17.87
C PHE A 131 -13.28 15.75 -17.96
N PHE A 132 -14.06 15.63 -16.88
CA PHE A 132 -15.44 16.07 -16.89
C PHE A 132 -15.54 17.60 -16.86
N LEU A 133 -14.71 18.32 -16.09
CA LEU A 133 -14.86 19.78 -15.96
C LEU A 133 -14.67 20.55 -17.29
N PHE A 134 -13.69 20.14 -18.10
CA PHE A 134 -13.47 20.74 -19.43
C PHE A 134 -14.50 20.26 -20.48
N GLY A 135 -15.02 19.04 -20.33
CA GLY A 135 -16.06 18.48 -21.20
C GLY A 135 -17.41 19.19 -21.06
N ILE A 136 -17.87 19.46 -19.84
CA ILE A 136 -19.18 20.12 -19.63
C ILE A 136 -19.11 21.62 -19.96
N LEU A 137 -18.00 22.31 -19.63
CA LEU A 137 -17.87 23.75 -19.92
C LEU A 137 -17.83 24.01 -21.44
N SER A 138 -17.12 23.17 -22.21
CA SER A 138 -17.05 23.29 -23.66
C SER A 138 -18.42 23.02 -24.33
N VAL A 139 -19.17 22.02 -23.86
CA VAL A 139 -20.53 21.75 -24.36
C VAL A 139 -21.51 22.89 -24.05
N VAL A 140 -21.45 23.46 -22.84
CA VAL A 140 -22.33 24.58 -22.44
C VAL A 140 -22.06 25.84 -23.26
N ILE A 141 -20.79 26.18 -23.52
CA ILE A 141 -20.41 27.35 -24.35
C ILE A 141 -20.88 27.18 -25.81
N ILE A 142 -20.77 25.98 -26.37
CA ILE A 142 -21.22 25.67 -27.74
C ILE A 142 -22.74 25.76 -27.87
N VAL A 143 -23.49 25.27 -26.87
CA VAL A 143 -24.96 25.32 -26.86
C VAL A 143 -25.48 26.76 -26.75
N ILE A 144 -24.85 27.60 -25.92
CA ILE A 144 -25.22 29.02 -25.78
C ILE A 144 -24.92 29.79 -27.08
N SER A 145 -23.77 29.53 -27.70
CA SER A 145 -23.37 30.17 -28.97
C SER A 145 -24.29 29.82 -30.14
N LYS A 146 -24.84 28.60 -30.17
CA LYS A 146 -25.83 28.17 -31.18
C LYS A 146 -27.23 28.76 -30.96
N LYS A 147 -27.60 29.11 -29.71
CA LYS A 147 -28.89 29.78 -29.43
C LYS A 147 -28.89 31.28 -29.76
N LEU A 148 -27.72 31.93 -29.78
CA LEU A 148 -27.57 33.35 -30.10
C LEU A 148 -27.39 33.65 -31.60
N LYS A 149 -27.20 32.63 -32.43
CA LYS A 149 -27.20 32.72 -33.90
C LYS A 149 -28.42 32.02 -34.49
N LYS A 150 -29.61 32.57 -34.26
CA LYS A 150 -30.72 32.42 -35.20
C LYS A 150 -31.18 33.82 -35.61
N PRO A 151 -31.21 34.13 -36.91
CA PRO A 151 -31.70 35.40 -37.43
C PRO A 151 -33.20 35.57 -37.24
#